data_AF-A0AAW1TXK9-F1
#
_entry.id   AF-A0AAW1TXK9-F1
#
_cell.length_a   1.000
_cell.length_b   1.000
_cell.length_c   1.000
_cell.angle_alpha   90.00
_cell.angle_beta   90.00
_cell.angle_gamma   90.00
#
_symmetry.space_group_name_H-M   'P 1'
#
loop_
_entity.id
_entity.type
_entity.pdbx_description
1 polymer ?
#
loop_
_entity_poly.entity_id
_entity_poly.type
_entity_poly.pdbx_seq_one_letter_code
_entity_poly.pdbx_strand_id
1 'polypeptide(L)'
;MSEDVCRIILNFEQFSLECSKEYLTVDGRKYCGNQNGRSVFIDIQSAQIDILYTKIDSSSIGSRFKINGIQDTTNCLDPPPQLTLKKTL
;
A
#
# COMPACT_ATOMS: atom_id res chain seq x y z
N MET A 1 -5.87 8.26 -19.51
CA MET A 1 -5.86 8.11 -18.04
C MET A 1 -7.30 8.31 -17.62
N SER A 2 -7.95 7.37 -16.91
CA SER A 2 -9.31 7.61 -16.41
C SER A 2 -9.20 8.68 -15.34
N GLU A 3 -9.85 9.83 -15.57
CA GLU A 3 -9.89 10.96 -14.64
C GLU A 3 -10.68 10.64 -13.37
N ASP A 4 -11.28 9.45 -13.31
CA ASP A 4 -12.19 9.05 -12.26
C ASP A 4 -11.47 8.33 -11.12
N VAL A 5 -10.28 7.76 -11.30
CA VAL A 5 -9.59 7.00 -10.23
C VAL A 5 -8.64 7.92 -9.46
N CYS A 6 -8.95 8.21 -8.20
CA CYS A 6 -8.10 9.03 -7.33
C CYS A 6 -7.36 8.24 -6.26
N ARG A 7 -7.76 6.99 -6.00
CA ARG A 7 -7.10 6.17 -5.00
C ARG A 7 -7.10 4.70 -5.38
N ILE A 8 -6.01 4.02 -5.06
CA ILE A 8 -5.95 2.56 -5.04
C ILE A 8 -5.98 2.08 -3.60
N ILE A 9 -6.85 1.11 -3.32
CA ILE A 9 -6.90 0.41 -2.05
C ILE A 9 -6.33 -0.99 -2.28
N LEU A 10 -5.23 -1.32 -1.61
CA LEU A 10 -4.72 -2.69 -1.60
C LEU A 10 -5.10 -3.36 -0.29
N ASN A 11 -5.83 -4.47 -0.38
CA ASN A 11 -6.24 -5.28 0.75
C ASN A 11 -5.33 -6.50 0.86
N PHE A 12 -4.62 -6.62 1.97
CA PHE A 12 -3.71 -7.71 2.26
C PHE A 12 -4.50 -8.90 2.84
N GLU A 13 -5.24 -9.63 1.98
CA GLU A 13 -6.04 -10.78 2.41
C GLU A 13 -5.23 -11.82 3.17
N GLN A 14 -4.05 -12.13 2.65
CA GLN A 14 -3.02 -12.90 3.33
C GLN A 14 -1.72 -12.16 3.15
N PHE A 15 -0.95 -11.98 4.21
CA PHE A 15 0.32 -11.30 4.19
C PHE A 15 1.14 -11.69 5.41
N SER A 16 2.14 -12.54 5.17
CA SER A 16 3.14 -12.92 6.16
C SER A 16 4.48 -13.02 5.44
N LEU A 17 5.34 -12.02 5.64
CA LEU A 17 6.69 -11.96 5.08
C LEU A 17 7.73 -11.93 6.19
N GLU A 18 8.87 -12.60 5.99
CA GLU A 18 9.97 -12.57 6.95
C GLU A 18 10.71 -11.22 6.84
N CYS A 19 10.51 -10.32 7.81
CA CYS A 19 11.06 -8.95 7.76
C CYS A 19 12.58 -8.86 7.61
N SER A 20 13.36 -9.89 7.93
CA SER A 20 14.82 -9.89 7.69
C SER A 20 15.18 -10.12 6.22
N LYS A 21 14.28 -10.72 5.43
CA LYS A 21 14.59 -11.25 4.09
C LYS A 21 13.64 -10.78 3.01
N GLU A 22 12.42 -10.41 3.36
CA GLU A 22 11.33 -10.21 2.41
C GLU A 22 10.52 -8.96 2.73
N TYR A 23 10.22 -8.22 1.67
CA TYR A 23 9.45 -6.99 1.76
C TYR A 23 8.60 -6.82 0.50
N LEU A 24 7.37 -6.36 0.69
CA LEU A 24 6.60 -5.73 -0.38
C LEU A 24 6.83 -4.23 -0.27
N THR A 25 7.27 -3.58 -1.34
CA THR A 25 7.37 -2.13 -1.43
C THR A 25 6.22 -1.62 -2.27
N VAL A 26 5.43 -0.71 -1.71
CA VAL A 26 4.32 -0.04 -2.41
C VAL A 26 4.58 1.45 -2.30
N ASP A 27 4.80 2.11 -3.43
CA ASP A 27 5.10 3.54 -3.51
C ASP A 27 6.19 3.99 -2.50
N GLY A 28 7.32 3.29 -2.54
CA GLY A 28 8.47 3.52 -1.66
C GLY A 28 8.31 3.05 -0.21
N ARG A 29 7.11 2.62 0.23
CA ARG A 29 6.88 2.12 1.60
C ARG A 29 7.03 0.61 1.67
N LYS A 30 7.85 0.12 2.60
CA LYS A 30 8.09 -1.31 2.82
C LYS A 30 7.08 -1.91 3.81
N TYR A 31 6.60 -3.10 3.47
CA TYR A 31 5.70 -3.92 4.29
C TYR A 31 6.31 -5.30 4.46
N CYS A 32 6.32 -5.78 5.71
CA CYS A 32 6.75 -7.13 6.08
C CYS A 32 6.03 -7.55 7.38
N GLY A 33 6.28 -8.78 7.84
CA GLY A 33 5.63 -9.37 9.00
C GLY A 33 4.21 -9.84 8.69
N ASN A 34 3.42 -10.10 9.73
CA ASN A 34 2.00 -10.44 9.60
C ASN A 34 1.17 -9.15 9.45
N GLN A 35 0.53 -8.99 8.29
CA GLN A 35 -0.31 -7.83 7.95
C GLN A 35 -1.68 -8.28 7.41
N ASN A 36 -2.13 -9.49 7.75
CA ASN A 36 -3.42 -10.03 7.31
C ASN A 36 -4.57 -9.04 7.62
N GLY A 37 -5.45 -8.80 6.64
CA GLY A 37 -6.60 -7.91 6.78
C GLY A 37 -6.26 -6.42 6.73
N ARG A 38 -4.99 -6.04 6.57
CA ARG A 38 -4.59 -4.64 6.44
C ARG A 38 -5.00 -4.08 5.09
N SER A 39 -5.58 -2.89 5.09
CA SER A 39 -5.74 -2.07 3.89
C SER A 39 -4.68 -0.99 3.84
N VAL A 40 -4.11 -0.77 2.66
CA VAL A 40 -3.25 0.38 2.37
C VAL A 40 -3.86 1.20 1.26
N PHE A 41 -3.88 2.51 1.49
CA PHE A 41 -4.51 3.50 0.63
C PHE A 41 -3.40 4.28 -0.07
N ILE A 42 -3.49 4.35 -1.38
CA ILE A 42 -2.49 4.98 -2.25
C ILE A 42 -3.24 6.04 -3.05
N ASP A 43 -3.05 7.29 -2.70
CA ASP A 43 -3.61 8.39 -3.48
C ASP A 43 -2.86 8.46 -4.82
N ILE A 44 -3.60 8.52 -5.92
CA ILE A 44 -3.04 8.57 -7.27
C ILE A 44 -2.51 9.99 -7.51
N GLN A 45 -1.23 10.19 -7.16
CA GLN A 45 -0.49 11.41 -7.50
C GLN A 45 0.21 11.30 -8.87
N SER A 46 0.39 10.06 -9.35
CA SER A 46 1.01 9.74 -10.63
C SER A 46 0.23 8.66 -11.37
N ALA A 47 0.34 8.66 -12.70
CA ALA A 47 -0.25 7.68 -13.62
C ALA A 47 0.09 6.20 -13.33
N GLN A 48 1.15 5.96 -12.55
CA GLN A 48 1.70 4.65 -12.24
C GLN A 48 1.93 4.53 -10.74
N ILE A 49 1.71 3.33 -10.22
CA ILE A 49 2.03 2.93 -8.84
C ILE A 49 3.00 1.77 -8.93
N ASP A 50 4.12 1.88 -8.23
CA ASP A 50 5.12 0.83 -8.19
C ASP A 50 4.85 -0.12 -7.01
N ILE A 51 4.70 -1.41 -7.35
CA ILE A 51 4.58 -2.51 -6.40
C ILE A 51 5.73 -3.47 -6.67
N LEU A 52 6.70 -3.52 -5.76
CA LEU A 52 7.90 -4.34 -5.89
C LEU A 52 7.96 -5.35 -4.75
N TYR A 53 8.01 -6.63 -5.08
CA TYR A 53 8.36 -7.68 -4.13
C TYR A 53 9.88 -7.91 -4.14
N THR A 54 10.52 -7.88 -2.97
CA THR A 54 11.95 -8.13 -2.78
C THR A 54 12.15 -9.30 -1.83
N LYS A 55 13.03 -10.24 -2.22
CA LYS A 55 13.43 -11.40 -1.44
C LYS A 55 14.96 -11.55 -1.52
N ILE A 56 15.63 -11.52 -0.36
CA ILE A 56 17.10 -11.45 -0.23
C ILE A 56 17.76 -12.84 -0.29
N ASP A 57 17.01 -13.92 -0.05
CA ASP A 57 17.51 -15.30 -0.10
C ASP A 57 16.37 -16.26 -0.49
N SER A 58 16.68 -17.35 -1.20
CA SER A 58 15.70 -18.30 -1.76
C SER A 58 14.97 -19.16 -0.71
N SER A 59 15.52 -19.27 0.51
CA SER A 59 15.12 -20.24 1.54
C SER A 59 13.90 -19.86 2.42
N SER A 60 13.15 -18.81 2.12
CA SER A 60 11.93 -18.52 2.90
C SER A 60 10.84 -19.57 2.63
N ILE A 61 10.60 -20.44 3.61
CA ILE A 61 9.49 -21.38 3.65
C ILE A 61 8.33 -20.70 4.39
N GLY A 62 7.17 -20.65 3.75
CA GLY A 62 5.91 -20.23 4.40
C GLY A 62 5.53 -18.76 4.21
N SER A 63 6.40 -17.96 3.60
CA SER A 63 6.10 -16.59 3.21
C SER A 63 5.03 -16.57 2.13
N ARG A 64 3.98 -15.81 2.37
CA ARG A 64 2.80 -15.79 1.52
C ARG A 64 2.20 -14.40 1.53
N PHE A 65 1.83 -13.92 0.37
CA PHE A 65 0.95 -12.77 0.27
C PHE A 65 -0.07 -12.96 -0.85
N LYS A 66 -1.29 -12.48 -0.60
CA LYS A 66 -2.39 -12.35 -1.53
C LYS A 66 -2.98 -10.97 -1.32
N ILE A 67 -3.02 -10.20 -2.39
CA ILE A 67 -3.41 -8.79 -2.37
C ILE A 67 -4.51 -8.59 -3.39
N ASN A 68 -5.61 -7.98 -2.97
CA ASN A 68 -6.65 -7.51 -3.88
C ASN A 68 -6.55 -6.00 -4.02
N GLY A 69 -6.55 -5.50 -5.25
CA GLY A 69 -6.60 -4.07 -5.54
C GLY A 69 -8.01 -3.61 -5.87
N ILE A 70 -8.41 -2.46 -5.34
CA ILE A 70 -9.64 -1.75 -5.69
C ILE A 70 -9.25 -0.37 -6.21
N GLN A 71 -9.78 0.01 -7.37
CA GLN A 71 -9.74 1.37 -7.88
C GLN A 71 -10.91 2.14 -7.28
N ASP A 72 -10.62 3.12 -6.44
CA ASP A 72 -11.62 3.99 -5.84
C ASP A 72 -11.78 5.24 -6.70
N THR A 73 -12.99 5.39 -7.22
CA THR A 73 -13.39 6.52 -8.05
C THR A 73 -14.31 7.51 -7.33
N THR A 74 -14.54 7.29 -6.05
CA THR A 74 -15.46 8.11 -5.26
C THR A 74 -14.70 9.27 -4.59
N ASN A 75 -15.35 10.43 -4.50
CA ASN A 75 -14.90 11.57 -3.70
C ASN A 75 -13.46 12.07 -3.97
N CYS A 76 -12.99 11.96 -5.22
CA CYS A 76 -11.69 12.46 -5.67
C CYS A 76 -11.47 13.97 -5.53
N LEU A 77 -12.54 14.71 -5.21
CA LEU A 77 -12.56 16.16 -5.03
C LEU A 77 -12.54 16.57 -3.55
N ASP A 78 -12.61 15.62 -2.60
CA ASP A 78 -12.47 15.95 -1.19
C ASP A 78 -10.98 16.22 -0.90
N PRO A 79 -10.60 17.45 -0.52
CA PRO A 79 -9.22 17.72 -0.17
C PRO A 79 -8.78 16.76 0.95
N PRO A 80 -7.55 16.24 0.92
CA PRO A 80 -7.03 15.46 2.04
C PRO A 80 -7.25 16.30 3.30
N PRO A 81 -7.73 15.71 4.42
CA PRO A 81 -7.93 16.46 5.65
C PRO A 81 -6.60 17.13 5.99
N GLN A 82 -6.53 18.44 5.74
CA GLN A 82 -5.37 19.24 6.02
C GLN A 82 -5.13 19.06 7.52
N LEU A 83 -4.02 18.41 7.87
CA LEU A 83 -3.52 18.37 9.23
C LEU A 83 -3.31 19.84 9.63
N THR A 84 -4.33 20.44 10.21
CA THR A 84 -4.24 21.77 10.78
C THR A 84 -3.27 21.64 11.92
N LEU A 85 -2.01 22.00 11.63
CA LEU A 85 -0.97 22.15 12.63
C LEU A 85 -1.49 23.22 13.58
N LYS A 86 -2.08 22.79 14.71
CA LYS A 86 -2.45 23.70 15.78
C LYS A 86 -1.14 24.31 16.29
N LYS A 87 -0.84 25.50 15.80
CA LYS A 87 0.25 26.33 16.29
C LYS A 87 -0.18 26.77 17.69
N THR A 88 0.25 26.04 18.70
CA THR A 88 0.14 26.46 20.10
C THR A 88 0.98 27.72 20.25
N LEU A 89 0.29 28.85 20.43
CA LEU A 89 0.86 30.11 20.92
C LEU A 89 1.09 30.01 22.43
#